data_AF-D5AUT1-F1
#
_entry.id   AF-D5AUT1-F1
#
_cell.length_a   1.000
_cell.length_b   1.000
_cell.length_c   1.000
_cell.angle_alpha   90.00
_cell.angle_beta   90.00
_cell.angle_gamma   90.00
#
_symmetry.space_group_name_H-M   'P 1'
#
loop_
_entity.id
_entity.type
_entity.pdbx_description
1 polymer ?
#
loop_
_entity_poly.entity_id
_entity_poly.type
_entity_poly.pdbx_seq_one_letter_code
_entity_poly.pdbx_strand_id
1 'polypeptide(L)'
;MLNPAKRVIQICGGYDAVAEMTCRSAARVRRWEYPRARGGTDGLIPADCQKALLATARARGIDLRPEHFFDWPDAPSDAEGASLASGLRTLPAVQMAPALSQNSLTDTRHPDGAEGRLP
;
A
#
# COMPACT_ATOMS: atom_id res chain seq x y z
N MET A 1 -4.49 -22.69 -19.98
CA MET A 1 -3.99 -21.44 -19.38
C MET A 1 -4.26 -21.47 -17.90
N LEU A 2 -3.31 -21.01 -17.08
CA LEU A 2 -3.47 -20.94 -15.63
C LEU A 2 -4.29 -19.70 -15.31
N ASN A 3 -5.48 -19.87 -14.74
CA ASN A 3 -6.35 -18.75 -14.41
C ASN A 3 -5.70 -17.82 -13.36
N PRO A 4 -5.75 -16.48 -13.50
CA PRO A 4 -5.19 -15.52 -12.54
C PRO A 4 -5.64 -15.78 -11.09
N ALA A 5 -6.90 -16.16 -10.84
CA ALA A 5 -7.34 -16.51 -9.48
C ALA A 5 -6.50 -17.65 -8.88
N LYS A 6 -6.23 -18.70 -9.67
CA LYS A 6 -5.47 -19.87 -9.22
C LYS A 6 -4.03 -19.50 -8.88
N ARG A 7 -3.40 -18.62 -9.68
CA ARG A 7 -2.06 -18.08 -9.42
C ARG A 7 -2.03 -17.33 -8.08
N VAL A 8 -2.94 -16.39 -7.87
CA VAL A 8 -3.01 -15.61 -6.62
C VAL A 8 -3.25 -16.52 -5.42
N ILE A 9 -4.15 -17.51 -5.54
CA ILE A 9 -4.41 -18.47 -4.47
C ILE A 9 -3.15 -19.26 -4.11
N GLN A 10 -2.35 -19.68 -5.10
CA GLN A 10 -1.08 -20.37 -4.86
C GLN A 10 -0.06 -19.47 -4.16
N ILE A 11 0.13 -18.23 -4.62
CA ILE A 11 1.08 -17.27 -4.03
C ILE A 11 0.72 -16.98 -2.56
N CYS A 12 -0.57 -16.84 -2.26
CA CYS A 12 -1.05 -16.56 -0.91
C CYS A 12 -1.00 -17.80 0.03
N GLY A 13 -0.60 -18.97 -0.45
CA GLY A 13 -0.48 -20.18 0.37
C GLY A 13 -1.74 -21.06 0.41
N GLY A 14 -2.69 -20.85 -0.50
CA GLY A 14 -3.87 -21.71 -0.68
C GLY A 14 -5.22 -21.06 -0.37
N TYR A 15 -6.29 -21.85 -0.51
CA TYR A 15 -7.67 -21.38 -0.38
C TYR A 15 -7.98 -20.81 1.00
N ASP A 16 -7.50 -21.48 2.06
CA ASP A 16 -7.82 -21.09 3.44
C ASP A 16 -7.12 -19.78 3.84
N ALA A 17 -5.87 -19.59 3.41
CA ALA A 17 -5.16 -18.33 3.61
C ALA A 17 -5.86 -17.17 2.89
N VAL A 18 -6.28 -17.36 1.63
CA VAL A 18 -7.03 -16.33 0.89
C VAL A 18 -8.40 -16.04 1.52
N ALA A 19 -9.09 -17.08 1.99
CA ALA A 19 -10.36 -16.96 2.69
C ALA A 19 -10.22 -16.12 3.97
N GLU A 20 -9.19 -16.39 4.76
CA GLU A 20 -8.84 -15.64 5.96
C GLU A 20 -8.52 -14.17 5.64
N MET A 21 -7.64 -13.93 4.66
CA MET A 21 -7.22 -12.57 4.25
C MET A 21 -8.37 -11.72 3.71
N THR A 22 -9.37 -12.34 3.06
CA THR A 22 -10.50 -11.63 2.44
C THR A 22 -11.77 -11.65 3.28
N CYS A 23 -11.76 -12.33 4.43
CA CYS A 23 -12.94 -12.60 5.25
C CYS A 23 -14.09 -13.19 4.41
N ARG A 24 -13.76 -14.15 3.53
CA ARG A 24 -14.70 -14.89 2.69
C ARG A 24 -14.63 -16.37 3.02
N SER A 25 -15.67 -17.12 2.65
CA SER A 25 -15.62 -18.58 2.76
C SER A 25 -14.74 -19.19 1.67
N ALA A 26 -14.02 -20.27 1.99
CA ALA A 26 -13.20 -21.01 1.02
C ALA A 26 -14.02 -21.48 -0.21
N ALA A 27 -15.32 -21.78 -0.02
CA ALA A 27 -16.24 -22.10 -1.11
C ALA A 27 -16.51 -20.91 -2.07
N ARG A 28 -16.46 -19.67 -1.59
CA ARG A 28 -16.51 -18.48 -2.46
C ARG A 28 -15.20 -18.26 -3.20
N VAL A 29 -14.07 -18.49 -2.53
CA VAL A 29 -12.74 -18.38 -3.16
C VAL A 29 -12.59 -19.38 -4.30
N ARG A 30 -12.97 -20.65 -4.08
CA ARG A 30 -12.98 -21.70 -5.13
C ARG A 30 -13.86 -21.32 -6.33
N ARG A 31 -14.97 -20.64 -6.10
CA ARG A 31 -15.88 -20.21 -7.17
C ARG A 31 -15.27 -19.16 -8.08
N TRP A 32 -14.25 -18.43 -7.66
CA TRP A 32 -13.61 -17.49 -8.55
C TRP A 32 -13.06 -18.21 -9.78
N GLU A 33 -12.40 -19.35 -9.61
CA GLU A 33 -11.85 -20.16 -10.71
C GLU A 33 -12.91 -20.75 -11.66
N TYR A 34 -14.19 -20.74 -11.29
CA TYR A 34 -15.24 -21.32 -12.11
C TYR A 34 -15.60 -20.39 -13.26
N PRO A 35 -16.06 -20.95 -14.39
CA PRO A 35 -16.56 -20.13 -15.48
C PRO A 35 -17.83 -19.38 -15.05
N ARG A 36 -18.10 -18.23 -15.67
CA ARG A 36 -19.35 -17.47 -15.44
C ARG A 36 -20.62 -18.29 -15.67
N ALA A 37 -20.60 -19.21 -16.64
CA ALA A 37 -21.70 -20.14 -16.90
C ALA A 37 -22.06 -21.03 -15.68
N ARG A 38 -21.13 -21.24 -14.75
CA ARG A 38 -21.34 -21.98 -13.48
C ARG A 38 -21.41 -21.05 -12.26
N GLY A 39 -21.63 -19.76 -12.48
CA GLY A 39 -21.70 -18.75 -11.41
C GLY A 39 -20.34 -18.39 -10.80
N GLY A 40 -19.24 -18.61 -11.54
CA GLY A 40 -17.92 -18.10 -11.17
C GLY A 40 -17.60 -16.75 -11.80
N THR A 41 -16.33 -16.36 -11.76
CA THR A 41 -15.86 -15.05 -12.26
C THR A 41 -14.88 -15.18 -13.42
N ASP A 42 -14.81 -16.35 -14.05
CA ASP A 42 -13.76 -16.72 -15.01
C ASP A 42 -12.36 -16.50 -14.41
N GLY A 43 -12.27 -16.64 -13.09
CA GLY A 43 -11.15 -16.39 -12.18
C GLY A 43 -10.55 -15.00 -12.18
N LEU A 44 -11.39 -14.02 -12.46
CA LEU A 44 -11.19 -12.66 -11.97
C LEU A 44 -11.54 -12.58 -10.48
N ILE A 45 -10.60 -12.14 -9.65
CA ILE A 45 -10.87 -11.89 -8.23
C ILE A 45 -11.63 -10.55 -8.10
N PRO A 46 -12.69 -10.43 -7.27
CA PRO A 46 -13.41 -9.17 -7.09
C PRO A 46 -12.51 -8.04 -6.55
N ALA A 47 -12.69 -6.81 -7.05
CA ALA A 47 -11.83 -5.66 -6.73
C ALA A 47 -11.67 -5.39 -5.21
N ASP A 48 -12.72 -5.57 -4.43
CA ASP A 48 -12.63 -5.41 -2.96
C ASP A 48 -11.75 -6.46 -2.31
N CYS A 49 -11.75 -7.68 -2.85
CA CYS A 49 -10.88 -8.76 -2.39
C CYS A 49 -9.44 -8.52 -2.84
N GLN A 50 -9.21 -7.97 -4.05
CA GLN A 50 -7.86 -7.62 -4.52
C GLN A 50 -7.17 -6.62 -3.57
N LYS A 51 -7.88 -5.55 -3.19
CA LYS A 51 -7.37 -4.54 -2.24
C LYS A 51 -7.00 -5.16 -0.89
N ALA A 52 -7.89 -5.99 -0.34
CA ALA A 52 -7.64 -6.68 0.94
C ALA A 52 -6.44 -7.63 0.84
N LEU A 53 -6.35 -8.42 -0.24
CA LEU A 53 -5.24 -9.35 -0.47
C LEU A 53 -3.90 -8.64 -0.55
N LEU A 54 -3.80 -7.54 -1.31
CA LEU A 54 -2.57 -6.76 -1.42
C LEU A 54 -2.14 -6.17 -0.07
N ALA A 55 -3.10 -5.62 0.69
CA ALA A 55 -2.82 -5.03 2.00
C ALA A 55 -2.31 -6.09 2.98
N THR A 56 -3.00 -7.23 3.07
CA THR A 56 -2.62 -8.30 4.01
C THR A 56 -1.37 -9.05 3.55
N ALA A 57 -1.16 -9.22 2.24
CA ALA A 57 0.07 -9.82 1.69
C ALA A 57 1.29 -8.99 2.07
N ARG A 58 1.23 -7.66 1.91
CA ARG A 58 2.29 -6.75 2.34
C ARG A 58 2.56 -6.86 3.85
N ALA A 59 1.51 -6.95 4.67
CA ALA A 59 1.65 -7.12 6.12
C ALA A 59 2.27 -8.48 6.51
N ARG A 60 2.02 -9.53 5.72
CA ARG A 60 2.53 -10.89 5.93
C ARG A 60 3.89 -11.16 5.24
N GLY A 61 4.41 -10.20 4.47
CA GLY A 61 5.66 -10.38 3.70
C GLY A 61 5.51 -11.30 2.49
N ILE A 62 4.30 -11.47 1.96
CA ILE A 62 4.03 -12.25 0.75
C ILE A 62 4.25 -11.35 -0.47
N ASP A 63 5.03 -11.83 -1.45
CA ASP A 63 5.28 -11.13 -2.72
C ASP A 63 4.10 -11.22 -3.69
N LEU A 64 2.95 -10.69 -3.26
CA LEU A 64 1.76 -10.57 -4.08
C LEU A 64 1.71 -9.20 -4.73
N ARG A 65 1.76 -9.18 -6.07
CA ARG A 65 1.73 -7.96 -6.86
C ARG A 65 0.42 -7.80 -7.66
N PRO A 66 0.02 -6.57 -8.03
CA PRO A 66 -1.19 -6.32 -8.81
C PRO A 66 -1.23 -7.04 -10.16
N GLU A 67 -0.08 -7.28 -10.78
CA GLU A 67 0.01 -7.95 -12.09
C GLU A 67 -0.42 -9.43 -12.01
N HIS A 68 -0.35 -10.05 -10.83
CA HIS A 68 -0.77 -11.43 -10.65
C HIS A 68 -2.29 -11.63 -10.76
N PHE A 69 -3.09 -10.55 -10.68
CA PHE A 69 -4.55 -10.60 -10.77
C PHE A 69 -5.09 -10.61 -12.20
N PHE A 70 -4.24 -10.39 -13.20
CA PHE A 70 -4.63 -10.26 -14.59
C PHE A 70 -3.91 -11.30 -15.45
N ASP A 71 -4.60 -11.86 -16.43
CA ASP A 71 -3.95 -12.56 -17.54
C ASP A 71 -3.43 -11.47 -18.49
N TRP A 72 -2.14 -11.17 -18.40
CA TRP A 72 -1.49 -10.46 -19.48
C TRP A 72 -1.23 -11.49 -20.58
N PRO A 73 -1.78 -11.33 -21.80
CA PRO A 73 -1.30 -12.15 -22.92
C PRO A 73 0.19 -11.89 -22.99
N ASP A 74 1.00 -12.95 -22.87
CA ASP A 74 2.47 -12.93 -22.89
C ASP A 74 2.94 -11.66 -23.60
N ALA A 75 3.46 -10.69 -22.83
CA ALA A 75 4.11 -9.56 -23.47
C ALA A 75 5.13 -10.20 -24.40
N PRO A 76 5.15 -9.87 -25.71
CA PRO A 76 6.12 -10.47 -26.61
C PRO A 76 7.48 -10.38 -25.92
N SER A 77 8.17 -11.51 -25.84
CA SER A 77 9.36 -11.80 -25.02
C SER A 77 10.57 -10.86 -25.24
N ASP A 78 10.37 -9.74 -25.93
CA ASP A 78 11.36 -8.73 -26.31
C ASP A 78 11.22 -7.40 -25.54
N ALA A 79 10.49 -7.38 -24.42
CA ALA A 79 10.48 -6.21 -23.53
C ALA A 79 11.61 -6.27 -22.49
N GLU A 80 12.87 -6.20 -22.97
CA GLU A 80 13.92 -5.52 -22.20
C GLU A 80 13.42 -4.11 -21.88
N GLY A 81 13.05 -3.82 -20.63
CA GLY A 81 12.66 -2.44 -20.31
C GLY A 81 11.94 -2.14 -19.01
N ALA A 82 11.57 -3.13 -18.18
CA ALA A 82 11.00 -2.84 -16.87
C ALA A 82 12.07 -2.78 -15.75
N SER A 83 13.23 -2.19 -16.04
CA SER A 83 14.13 -1.63 -15.03
C SER A 83 13.85 -0.13 -14.90
N LEU A 84 12.70 0.23 -14.32
CA LEU A 84 12.38 1.61 -13.93
C LEU A 84 11.66 1.69 -12.58
N ALA A 85 12.00 0.81 -11.64
CA ALA A 85 11.65 0.96 -10.23
C ALA A 85 12.89 0.97 -9.31
N SER A 86 14.03 1.41 -9.83
CA SER A 86 15.13 1.98 -9.06
C SER A 86 15.28 3.47 -9.41
N GLY A 87 14.16 4.18 -9.44
CA GLY A 87 14.12 5.63 -9.46
C GLY A 87 14.07 6.12 -8.02
N LEU A 88 15.25 6.19 -7.40
CA LEU A 88 15.52 6.94 -6.19
C LEU A 88 14.85 8.33 -6.26
N ARG A 89 13.66 8.49 -5.66
CA ARG A 89 13.20 9.80 -5.22
C ARG A 89 13.93 10.10 -3.92
N THR A 90 15.20 10.46 -4.05
CA THR A 90 15.84 11.35 -3.08
C THR A 90 14.94 12.57 -3.00
N LEU A 91 14.22 12.72 -1.89
CA LEU A 91 13.67 14.01 -1.51
C LEU A 91 14.86 14.97 -1.50
N PRO A 92 14.86 16.09 -2.25
CA PRO A 92 15.89 17.09 -2.02
C PRO A 92 15.72 17.54 -0.57
N ALA A 93 16.74 17.24 0.25
CA ALA A 93 16.97 17.94 1.48
C ALA A 93 16.94 19.43 1.11
N VAL A 94 15.87 20.12 1.51
CA VAL A 94 15.82 21.57 1.43
C VAL A 94 17.00 22.06 2.27
N GLN A 95 17.99 22.58 1.55
CA GLN A 95 19.20 23.10 2.15
C GLN A 95 18.83 24.17 3.16
N MET A 96 19.39 24.00 4.35
CA MET A 96 19.53 25.06 5.34
C MET A 96 20.28 26.23 4.69
N ALA A 97 19.67 27.40 4.67
CA ALA A 97 20.40 28.65 4.54
C ALA A 97 20.82 29.11 5.96
N PRO A 98 22.12 29.36 6.21
CA PRO A 98 22.58 30.02 7.42
C PRO A 98 22.59 31.53 7.23
N ALA A 99 22.06 32.28 8.21
CA ALA A 99 22.36 33.70 8.33
C ALA A 99 22.22 34.15 9.80
N LEU A 100 23.39 34.40 10.41
CA LEU A 100 23.69 35.52 11.33
C LEU A 100 22.83 35.57 12.61
N SER A 101 23.26 35.03 13.76
CA SER A 101 24.37 35.46 14.62
C SER A 101 24.54 36.98 14.79
N GLN A 102 24.39 37.39 16.06
CA GLN A 102 24.88 38.58 16.78
C GLN A 102 23.84 39.63 17.19
N ASN A 103 23.94 39.93 18.49
CA ASN A 103 23.51 41.08 19.27
C ASN A 103 22.09 41.12 19.83
N SER A 104 21.86 41.51 21.08
CA SER A 104 22.75 41.73 22.22
C SER A 104 21.85 41.90 23.45
N LEU A 105 22.41 41.50 24.57
CA LEU A 105 21.95 41.72 25.93
C LEU A 105 21.63 43.21 26.19
N THR A 106 20.44 43.51 26.73
CA THR A 106 20.28 44.51 27.79
C THR A 106 19.11 44.13 28.68
N ASP A 107 19.48 43.51 29.79
CA ASP A 107 18.87 43.67 31.11
C ASP A 107 18.60 45.15 31.41
N THR A 108 17.40 45.50 31.89
CA THR A 108 17.16 46.56 32.90
C THR A 108 15.72 46.44 33.45
N ARG A 109 15.63 45.94 34.69
CA ARG A 109 14.75 46.33 35.85
C ARG A 109 13.29 46.79 35.58
N HIS A 110 12.24 46.11 36.09
CA HIS A 110 11.61 46.20 37.44
C HIS A 110 10.80 47.52 37.70
N PRO A 111 9.79 47.58 38.60
CA PRO A 111 8.57 46.78 38.85
C PRO A 111 7.28 47.65 38.84
N ASP A 112 6.17 47.11 39.38
CA ASP A 112 5.17 47.79 40.25
C ASP A 112 3.72 47.89 39.73
N GLY A 113 2.81 47.30 40.53
CA GLY A 113 1.68 48.08 41.05
C GLY A 113 0.27 47.79 40.53
N ALA A 114 -0.66 47.65 41.50
CA ALA A 114 -2.14 47.66 41.44
C ALA A 114 -2.81 46.34 40.99
N GLU A 115 -3.34 45.48 41.87
CA GLU A 115 -4.22 45.68 43.03
C GLU A 115 -5.43 46.60 42.77
N GLY A 116 -6.64 46.02 42.82
CA GLY A 116 -7.94 46.72 42.80
C GLY A 116 -9.02 45.79 42.21
N ARG A 117 -9.68 44.91 42.98
CA ARG A 117 -10.72 45.13 44.01
C ARG A 117 -12.00 45.81 43.47
N LEU A 118 -13.11 45.05 43.56
CA LEU A 118 -14.55 45.41 43.63
C LEU A 118 -15.29 45.77 42.33
N PRO A 119 -16.65 45.73 42.30
CA PRO A 119 -17.61 45.38 43.37
C PRO A 119 -18.12 43.93 43.38
#